data_AF-A0A2S8G081-F1
#
_entry.id   AF-A0A2S8G081-F1
#
_cell.length_a   1.000
_cell.length_b   1.000
_cell.length_c   1.000
_cell.angle_alpha   90.00
_cell.angle_beta   90.00
_cell.angle_gamma   90.00
#
_symmetry.space_group_name_H-M   'P 1'
#
loop_
_entity.id
_entity.type
_entity.pdbx_description
1 polymer ?
#
loop_
_entity_poly.entity_id
_entity_poly.type
_entity_poly.pdbx_seq_one_letter_code
_entity_poly.pdbx_strand_id
1 'polypeptide(L)' 'MAWAVAKRALPAYQHVNSPKKFTQHQLFARLALKNYQRLDYRSIVEQLLDCPSLTEAIELDYIPITRRCRKRPID' A
#
# COMPACT_ATOMS: atom_id res chain seq x y z
N MET A 1 9.28 -9.53 2.19
CA MET A 1 8.76 -10.78 2.77
C MET A 1 7.24 -10.79 2.96
N ALA A 2 6.63 -9.82 3.65
CA ALA A 2 5.18 -9.82 3.92
C ALA A 2 4.28 -9.95 2.66
N TRP A 3 4.64 -9.28 1.57
CA TRP A 3 3.86 -9.30 0.32
C TRP A 3 3.87 -10.66 -0.38
N ALA A 4 5.02 -11.33 -0.46
CA ALA A 4 5.13 -12.67 -1.03
C ALA A 4 4.36 -13.72 -0.21
N VAL A 5 4.34 -13.58 1.12
CA VAL A 5 3.53 -14.41 2.00
C VAL A 5 2.03 -14.17 1.76
N ALA A 6 1.62 -12.90 1.63
CA ALA A 6 0.24 -12.57 1.34
C ALA A 6 -0.21 -13.14 -0.02
N LYS A 7 0.61 -13.02 -1.08
CA LYS A 7 0.31 -13.58 -2.41
C LYS A 7 0.05 -15.10 -2.38
N ARG A 8 0.68 -15.82 -1.45
CA ARG A 8 0.48 -17.26 -1.25
C ARG A 8 -0.73 -17.60 -0.38
N ALA A 9 -1.09 -16.72 0.56
CA ALA A 9 -2.10 -17.01 1.59
C ALA A 9 -3.50 -16.47 1.26
N LEU A 10 -3.60 -15.40 0.46
CA LEU A 10 -4.85 -14.68 0.21
C LEU A 10 -5.17 -14.68 -1.29
N PRO A 11 -6.46 -14.70 -1.69
CA PRO A 11 -6.83 -14.37 -3.06
C PRO A 11 -6.57 -12.87 -3.33
N ALA A 12 -6.39 -12.49 -4.58
CA ALA A 12 -6.17 -11.07 -4.93
C ALA A 12 -7.38 -10.19 -4.56
N TYR A 13 -8.60 -10.73 -4.69
CA TYR A 13 -9.84 -10.07 -4.33
C TYR A 13 -10.77 -11.08 -3.65
N GLN A 14 -11.50 -10.66 -2.60
CA GLN A 14 -12.44 -11.55 -1.90
C GLN A 14 -13.86 -11.50 -2.46
N HIS A 15 -14.24 -10.44 -3.17
CA HIS A 15 -15.61 -10.24 -3.64
C HIS A 15 -15.63 -9.64 -5.05
N VAL A 16 -16.65 -10.01 -5.84
CA VAL A 16 -16.81 -9.57 -7.24
C VAL A 16 -16.97 -8.05 -7.34
N ASN A 17 -17.68 -7.45 -6.37
CA ASN A 17 -17.92 -6.00 -6.32
C ASN A 17 -16.84 -5.22 -5.55
N SER A 18 -15.73 -5.86 -5.16
CA SER A 18 -14.64 -5.12 -4.50
C SER A 18 -14.07 -4.08 -5.47
N PRO A 19 -13.79 -2.85 -4.99
CA PRO A 19 -13.09 -1.87 -5.81
C PRO A 19 -11.69 -2.40 -6.10
N LYS A 20 -11.46 -2.85 -7.34
CA LYS A 20 -10.21 -3.47 -7.83
C LYS A 20 -9.02 -2.50 -7.91
N LYS A 21 -9.03 -1.46 -7.08
CA LYS A 21 -7.97 -0.46 -6.92
C LYS A 21 -6.78 -1.01 -6.15
N PHE A 22 -7.05 -1.93 -5.22
CA PHE A 22 -6.02 -2.57 -4.39
C PHE A 22 -6.29 -4.07 -4.29
N THR A 23 -5.25 -4.87 -4.36
CA THR A 23 -5.32 -6.30 -4.04
C THR A 23 -5.28 -6.49 -2.52
N GLN A 24 -5.82 -7.61 -2.06
CA GLN A 24 -5.75 -7.98 -0.65
C GLN A 24 -4.29 -8.11 -0.17
N HIS A 25 -3.37 -8.49 -1.07
CA HIS A 25 -1.94 -8.59 -0.80
C HIS A 25 -1.32 -7.22 -0.52
N GLN A 26 -1.65 -6.22 -1.34
CA GLN A 26 -1.19 -4.84 -1.17
C GLN A 26 -1.73 -4.24 0.14
N LEU A 27 -3.01 -4.48 0.43
CA LEU A 27 -3.63 -4.04 1.70
C LEU A 27 -2.95 -4.68 2.91
N PHE A 28 -2.67 -5.98 2.84
CA PHE A 28 -1.96 -6.69 3.90
C PHE A 28 -0.53 -6.19 4.09
N ALA A 29 0.24 -6.02 3.01
CA ALA A 29 1.61 -5.53 3.08
C ALA A 29 1.67 -4.14 3.74
N ARG A 30 0.74 -3.26 3.38
CA ARG A 30 0.60 -1.93 3.98
C ARG A 30 0.19 -1.99 5.45
N LEU A 31 -0.72 -2.89 5.82
CA LEU A 31 -1.09 -3.12 7.20
C LEU A 31 0.09 -3.66 8.02
N ALA A 32 0.87 -4.59 7.47
CA ALA A 32 2.05 -5.14 8.11
C ALA A 32 3.11 -4.06 8.35
N LEU A 33 3.39 -3.22 7.35
CA LEU A 33 4.29 -2.08 7.48
C LEU A 33 3.83 -1.09 8.55
N LYS A 34 2.53 -0.77 8.56
CA LYS A 34 1.94 0.11 9.57
C LYS A 34 2.18 -0.41 10.98
N ASN A 35 1.89 -1.69 11.20
CA ASN A 35 2.05 -2.32 12.52
C ASN A 35 3.53 -2.44 12.91
N TYR A 36 4.40 -2.78 11.96
CA TYR A 36 5.85 -2.91 12.20
C TYR A 36 6.49 -1.58 12.62
N GLN A 37 6.11 -0.48 11.97
CA GLN A 37 6.68 0.85 12.21
C GLN A 37 5.88 1.67 13.22
N ARG A 38 4.76 1.12 13.72
CA ARG A 38 3.81 1.79 14.63
C ARG A 38 3.36 3.15 14.11
N LEU A 39 3.16 3.25 12.80
CA LEU A 39 2.77 4.48 12.13
C LEU A 39 1.26 4.63 12.05
N ASP A 40 0.82 5.88 11.97
CA ASP A 40 -0.54 6.19 11.59
C ASP A 40 -0.77 5.97 10.10
N TYR A 41 -2.05 5.84 9.72
CA TYR A 41 -2.44 5.70 8.32
C TYR A 41 -1.96 6.88 7.44
N ARG A 42 -1.78 8.06 8.02
CA ARG A 42 -1.26 9.23 7.29
C ARG A 42 0.25 9.13 7.10
N SER A 43 0.99 8.82 8.17
CA SER A 43 2.44 8.72 8.13
C SER A 43 2.91 7.60 7.21
N ILE A 44 2.17 6.49 7.10
CA ILE A 44 2.51 5.45 6.13
C ILE A 44 2.29 5.90 4.67
N VAL A 45 1.32 6.77 4.41
CA VAL A 45 1.12 7.35 3.07
C VAL A 45 2.28 8.27 2.72
N GLU A 46 2.70 9.11 3.66
CA GLU A 46 3.84 10.01 3.49
C GLU A 46 5.12 9.22 3.24
N GLN A 47 5.37 8.16 4.01
CA GLN A 47 6.53 7.29 3.79
C GLN A 47 6.50 6.54 2.46
N LEU A 48 5.31 6.10 2.00
CA LEU A 48 5.17 5.49 0.68
C LEU A 48 5.43 6.52 -0.44
N LEU A 49 5.14 7.80 -0.22
CA LEU A 49 5.45 8.87 -1.18
C LEU A 49 6.94 9.24 -1.17
N ASP A 50 7.57 9.24 -0.01
CA ASP A 50 8.99 9.60 0.13
C ASP A 50 9.95 8.46 -0.26
N CYS A 51 9.46 7.22 -0.32
CA CYS A 51 10.26 6.04 -0.68
C CYS A 51 9.59 5.22 -1.79
N PRO A 52 9.78 5.59 -3.07
CA PRO A 52 9.19 4.88 -4.22
C PRO A 52 9.65 3.42 -4.33
N SER A 53 10.83 3.08 -3.82
CA SER A 53 11.32 1.69 -3.76
C SER A 53 10.41 0.78 -2.91
N LEU A 54 9.75 1.34 -1.89
CA LEU A 54 8.83 0.58 -1.05
C LEU A 54 7.50 0.31 -1.76
N THR A 55 7.06 1.24 -2.61
CA THR A 55 5.87 1.07 -3.44
C THR A 55 6.11 0.10 -4.58
N GLU A 56 7.30 0.14 -5.19
CA GLU A 56 7.73 -0.85 -6.20
C GLU A 56 7.79 -2.26 -5.60
N ALA A 57 8.34 -2.40 -4.39
CA ALA A 57 8.44 -3.69 -3.70
C ALA A 57 7.07 -4.34 -3.37
N ILE A 58 5.98 -3.58 -3.41
CA ILE A 58 4.61 -4.03 -3.11
C ILE A 58 3.74 -4.02 -4.39
N GLU A 59 4.32 -3.64 -5.54
CA GLU A 59 3.62 -3.43 -6.81
C GLU A 59 2.40 -2.50 -6.63
N LEU A 60 2.59 -1.34 -5.99
CA LEU A 60 1.49 -0.42 -5.69
C LEU A 60 1.32 0.63 -6.80
N ASP A 61 0.29 0.50 -7.63
CA ASP A 61 0.00 1.44 -8.73
C ASP A 61 -0.56 2.79 -8.27
N TYR A 62 -1.18 2.85 -7.08
CA TYR A 62 -1.89 4.04 -6.63
C TYR A 62 -1.67 4.31 -5.14
N ILE A 63 -1.20 5.50 -4.81
CA ILE A 63 -1.09 5.97 -3.43
C ILE A 63 -2.21 6.97 -3.18
N PRO A 64 -3.14 6.71 -2.24
CA PRO A 64 -4.22 7.64 -1.95
C PRO A 64 -3.65 8.88 -1.26
N ILE A 65 -3.52 9.97 -2.01
CA ILE A 65 -3.06 11.24 -1.46
C ILE A 65 -4.12 11.78 -0.50
N THR A 66 -3.76 11.99 0.76
CA THR A 66 -4.65 12.69 1.69
C THR A 66 -4.71 14.16 1.28
N ARG A 67 -5.84 14.85 1.52
CA ARG A 67 -6.09 16.23 1.07
C ARG A 67 -5.05 17.28 1.54
N ARG A 68 -4.04 16.89 2.35
CA ARG A 68 -2.99 17.75 2.90
C ARG A 68 -1.62 17.63 2.22
N CYS A 69 -1.42 16.69 1.29
CA CYS A 69 -0.16 16.61 0.54
C CYS A 69 -0.32 17.40 -0.78
N ARG A 70 0.36 18.55 -0.86
CA ARG A 70 0.52 19.36 -2.07
C ARG A 70 1.11 18.45 -3.14
N LYS A 71 0.45 18.33 -4.30
CA LYS A 71 0.87 17.47 -5.42
C LYS A 71 2.37 17.63 -5.67
N ARG A 72 3.16 16.58 -5.45
CA ARG A 72 4.51 16.48 -6.01
C ARG A 72 4.41 15.60 -7.25
N PRO A 73 4.76 16.10 -8.45
CA PRO A 73 4.92 15.24 -9.60
C PRO A 73 6.07 14.26 -9.32
N ILE A 74 5.86 13.02 -9.73
CA ILE A 74 6.93 12.01 -9.81
C ILE A 74 7.49 12.20 -11.21
N ASP A 75 8.73 12.70 -11.30
CA ASP A 75 9.52 12.78 -12.54
C ASP A 75 10.18 11.42 -12.84
#